data_AF-A0A3B9YL16-F1
#
_entry.id   AF-A0A3B9YL16-F1
#
_cell.length_a   1.000
_cell.length_b   1.000
_cell.length_c   1.000
_cell.angle_alpha   90.00
_cell.angle_beta   90.00
_cell.angle_gamma   90.00
#
_symmetry.space_group_name_H-M   'P 1'
#
loop_
_entity.id
_entity.type
_entity.pdbx_description
1 polymer ?
#
loop_
_entity_poly.entity_id
_entity_poly.type
_entity_poly.pdbx_seq_one_letter_code
_entity_poly.pdbx_strand_id
1 'polypeptide(L)'
;MHIETVSAIAEAHSLNNSGIAVAAGVSRQAVSFWFKTADNGVASVKTEHLLNLSRTLGISLDELAAPAPALDEAAAARQSAELLWDGLYPDLVAFAAAVCRWELRAVARLVEVHGLYSGARMAGPGVRERFPEYKGFIKPGRRNDLERVWRYWNDQALN
;
A
#
# COMPACT_ATOMS: atom_id res chain seq x y z
N MET A 1 0.16 -5.95 19.01
CA MET A 1 0.56 -5.68 17.60
C MET A 1 -0.50 -6.28 16.70
N HIS A 2 -1.08 -5.52 15.77
CA HIS A 2 -2.07 -6.06 14.83
C HIS A 2 -1.35 -6.86 13.75
N ILE A 3 -1.69 -8.15 13.62
CA ILE A 3 -1.06 -9.04 12.65
C ILE A 3 -1.36 -8.59 11.23
N GLU A 4 -2.58 -8.12 10.96
CA GLU A 4 -2.99 -7.63 9.65
C GLU A 4 -2.17 -6.40 9.21
N THR A 5 -1.92 -5.48 10.14
CA THR A 5 -1.05 -4.32 9.91
C THR A 5 0.37 -4.76 9.55
N VAL A 6 0.92 -5.74 10.28
CA VAL A 6 2.26 -6.26 10.00
C VAL A 6 2.31 -7.04 8.69
N SER A 7 1.28 -7.80 8.33
CA SER A 7 1.18 -8.46 7.03
C SER A 7 1.18 -7.43 5.90
N ALA A 8 0.34 -6.40 6.01
CA ALA A 8 0.24 -5.34 4.99
C ALA A 8 1.56 -4.59 4.82
N ILE A 9 2.22 -4.24 5.92
CA ILE A 9 3.54 -3.61 5.90
C ILE A 9 4.58 -4.56 5.30
N ALA A 10 4.59 -5.84 5.71
CA ALA A 10 5.55 -6.80 5.19
C ALA A 10 5.41 -6.95 3.67
N GLU A 11 4.19 -7.02 3.15
CA GLU A 11 3.94 -7.07 1.71
C GLU A 11 4.38 -5.80 0.98
N ALA A 12 4.12 -4.62 1.57
CA ALA A 12 4.58 -3.34 1.03
C ALA A 12 6.11 -3.30 0.90
N HIS A 13 6.83 -3.86 1.87
CA HIS A 13 8.29 -3.96 1.89
C HIS A 13 8.85 -5.24 1.24
N SER A 14 8.01 -6.07 0.60
CA SER A 14 8.41 -7.37 0.00
C SER A 14 9.07 -8.35 0.99
N LEU A 15 8.68 -8.29 2.26
CA LEU A 15 9.19 -9.12 3.32
C LEU A 15 8.33 -10.38 3.49
N ASN A 16 8.98 -11.53 3.54
CA ASN A 16 8.37 -12.77 4.03
C ASN A 16 8.62 -12.93 5.54
N ASN A 17 8.11 -13.99 6.17
CA ASN A 17 8.33 -14.24 7.62
C ASN A 17 9.80 -14.24 8.05
N SER A 18 10.73 -14.60 7.16
CA SER A 18 12.17 -14.51 7.45
C SER A 18 12.66 -13.06 7.42
N GLY A 19 12.16 -12.25 6.48
CA GLY A 19 12.42 -10.81 6.43
C GLY A 19 11.88 -10.07 7.65
N ILE A 20 10.66 -10.40 8.08
CA ILE A 20 10.08 -9.88 9.34
C ILE A 20 10.94 -10.28 10.53
N ALA A 21 11.41 -11.54 10.57
CA ALA A 21 12.24 -12.05 11.65
C ALA A 21 13.58 -11.29 11.75
N VAL A 22 14.25 -11.06 10.61
CA VAL A 22 15.47 -10.26 10.53
C VAL A 22 15.20 -8.82 10.99
N ALA A 23 14.13 -8.19 10.49
CA ALA A 23 13.78 -6.80 10.85
C ALA A 23 13.43 -6.64 12.33
N ALA A 24 12.83 -7.65 12.95
CA ALA A 24 12.47 -7.64 14.36
C ALA A 24 13.61 -8.12 15.29
N GLY A 25 14.67 -8.73 14.74
CA GLY A 25 15.76 -9.33 15.51
C GLY A 25 15.37 -10.64 16.23
N VAL A 26 14.49 -11.44 15.63
CA VAL A 26 13.95 -12.68 16.24
C VAL A 26 14.08 -13.89 15.31
N SER A 27 13.70 -15.08 15.78
CA SER A 27 13.64 -16.27 14.93
C SER A 27 12.38 -16.28 14.04
N ARG A 28 12.46 -16.92 12.87
CA ARG A 28 11.29 -17.15 12.00
C ARG A 28 10.15 -17.89 12.72
N GLN A 29 10.49 -18.77 13.66
CA GLN A 29 9.52 -19.50 14.49
C GLN A 29 8.76 -18.56 15.43
N ALA A 30 9.43 -17.55 16.01
CA ALA A 30 8.78 -16.54 16.83
C ALA A 30 7.76 -15.72 16.00
N VAL A 31 8.11 -15.33 14.78
CA VAL A 31 7.18 -14.66 13.87
C VAL A 31 5.99 -15.57 13.54
N SER A 32 6.23 -16.83 13.17
CA SER A 32 5.14 -17.79 12.94
C SER A 32 4.26 -18.01 14.17
N PHE A 33 4.83 -17.94 15.37
CA PHE A 33 4.06 -18.00 16.60
C PHE A 33 3.16 -16.76 16.76
N TRP A 34 3.68 -15.55 16.53
CA TRP A 34 2.87 -14.31 16.59
C TRP A 34 1.63 -14.39 15.70
N PHE A 35 1.79 -14.86 14.46
CA PHE A 35 0.68 -14.98 13.50
C PHE A 35 -0.33 -16.06 13.89
N LYS A 36 0.11 -17.12 14.57
CA LYS A 36 -0.77 -18.23 14.99
C LYS A 36 -1.51 -17.99 16.29
N THR A 37 -0.90 -17.24 17.22
CA THR A 37 -1.46 -17.00 18.56
C THR A 37 -2.09 -15.63 18.69
N ALA A 38 -2.34 -14.94 17.57
CA ALA A 38 -3.05 -13.67 17.60
C ALA A 38 -4.50 -13.90 18.02
N ASP A 39 -4.93 -13.20 19.06
CA ASP A 39 -6.32 -13.19 19.52
C ASP A 39 -6.99 -11.92 18.99
N ASN A 40 -8.14 -12.07 18.32
CA ASN A 40 -8.82 -10.98 17.60
C ASN A 40 -7.87 -10.16 16.69
N GLY A 41 -6.94 -10.83 16.01
CA GLY A 41 -5.96 -10.20 15.12
C GLY A 41 -4.81 -9.48 15.85
N VAL A 42 -4.75 -9.54 17.18
CA VAL A 42 -3.71 -8.89 18.00
C VAL A 42 -2.77 -9.95 18.57
N ALA A 43 -1.48 -9.84 18.21
CA ALA A 43 -0.41 -10.64 18.81
C ALA A 43 0.26 -9.89 19.97
N SER A 44 0.54 -10.65 21.05
CA SER A 44 1.39 -10.20 22.14
C SER A 44 2.86 -10.31 21.72
N VAL A 45 3.50 -9.16 21.52
CA VAL A 45 4.88 -9.04 21.06
C VAL A 45 5.64 -8.15 22.04
N LYS A 46 6.87 -8.54 22.39
CA LYS A 46 7.73 -7.72 23.26
C LYS A 46 8.00 -6.36 22.60
N THR A 47 7.99 -5.30 23.40
CA THR A 47 8.26 -3.92 22.96
C THR A 47 9.58 -3.79 22.20
N GLU A 48 10.61 -4.54 22.60
CA GLU A 48 11.91 -4.57 21.92
C GLU A 48 11.80 -4.97 20.44
N HIS A 49 11.00 -5.99 20.13
CA HIS A 49 10.85 -6.46 18.75
C HIS A 49 10.07 -5.45 17.89
N LEU A 50 9.09 -4.76 18.50
CA LEU A 50 8.35 -3.69 17.84
C LEU A 50 9.24 -2.48 17.53
N LEU A 51 10.11 -2.11 18.48
CA LEU A 51 11.10 -1.05 18.27
C LEU A 51 12.08 -1.41 17.15
N ASN A 52 12.52 -2.66 17.07
CA ASN A 52 13.39 -3.12 15.99
C ASN A 52 12.68 -3.07 14.62
N LEU A 53 11.42 -3.54 14.55
CA LEU A 53 10.60 -3.42 13.33
C LEU A 53 10.43 -1.96 12.91
N SER A 54 10.04 -1.10 13.86
CA SER A 54 9.84 0.34 13.62
C SER A 54 11.09 0.98 13.00
N ARG A 55 12.26 0.75 13.60
CA ARG A 55 13.53 1.30 13.11
C ARG A 55 13.93 0.75 11.75
N THR A 56 13.77 -0.56 11.54
CA THR A 56 14.21 -1.21 10.30
C THR A 56 13.30 -0.85 9.12
N LEU A 57 12.00 -0.71 9.38
CA LEU A 57 11.00 -0.43 8.35
C LEU A 57 10.78 1.08 8.13
N GLY A 58 11.26 1.93 9.04
CA GLY A 58 11.05 3.37 9.00
C GLY A 58 9.61 3.77 9.30
N ILE A 59 8.90 2.96 10.10
CA ILE A 59 7.47 3.13 10.43
C ILE A 59 7.37 3.43 11.92
N SER A 60 6.46 4.32 12.32
CA SER A 60 6.28 4.65 13.73
C SER A 60 5.69 3.48 14.52
N LEU A 61 5.94 3.46 15.84
CA LEU A 61 5.31 2.46 16.72
C LEU A 61 3.78 2.59 16.72
N ASP A 62 3.26 3.81 16.62
CA ASP A 62 1.82 4.06 16.57
C ASP A 62 1.20 3.45 15.31
N GLU A 63 1.86 3.56 14.15
CA GLU A 63 1.41 2.92 12.91
C GLU A 63 1.47 1.39 12.99
N LEU A 64 2.51 0.81 13.61
CA LEU A 64 2.60 -0.64 13.82
C LEU A 64 1.57 -1.16 14.84
N ALA A 65 1.16 -0.31 15.78
CA ALA A 65 0.18 -0.63 16.81
C ALA A 65 -1.26 -0.29 16.38
N ALA A 66 -1.44 0.53 15.36
CA ALA A 66 -2.75 0.84 14.81
C ALA A 66 -3.29 -0.39 14.06
N PRO A 67 -4.59 -0.71 14.21
CA PRO A 67 -5.22 -1.64 13.30
C PRO A 67 -5.11 -1.07 11.88
N ALA A 68 -4.83 -1.94 10.91
CA ALA A 68 -5.01 -1.59 9.51
C ALA A 68 -6.45 -1.05 9.38
N PRO A 69 -6.66 0.06 8.65
CA PRO A 69 -7.99 0.62 8.52
C PRO A 69 -8.95 -0.49 8.12
N ALA A 70 -9.94 -0.76 8.98
CA ALA A 70 -10.91 -1.80 8.73
C ALA A 70 -11.63 -1.45 7.42
N LEU A 71 -11.28 -2.15 6.36
CA LEU A 71 -12.09 -2.16 5.15
C LEU A 71 -13.33 -2.94 5.54
N ASP A 72 -14.46 -2.25 5.70
CA ASP A 72 -15.73 -2.96 5.81
C ASP A 72 -15.82 -3.96 4.64
N GLU A 73 -16.38 -5.15 4.86
CA GLU A 73 -16.35 -6.22 3.85
C GLU A 73 -16.99 -5.79 2.52
N ALA A 74 -18.01 -4.93 2.57
CA ALA A 74 -18.63 -4.35 1.38
C ALA A 74 -17.73 -3.29 0.71
N ALA A 75 -17.02 -2.47 1.47
CA ALA A 75 -16.01 -1.55 0.94
C ALA A 75 -14.82 -2.30 0.35
N ALA A 76 -14.33 -3.35 1.00
CA ALA A 76 -13.27 -4.22 0.49
C ALA A 76 -13.70 -4.89 -0.83
N ALA A 77 -14.93 -5.40 -0.90
CA ALA A 77 -15.48 -6.00 -2.11
C ALA A 77 -15.62 -4.96 -3.23
N ARG A 78 -16.14 -3.76 -2.93
CA ARG A 78 -16.24 -2.66 -3.89
C ARG A 78 -14.86 -2.22 -4.40
N GLN A 79 -13.90 -2.02 -3.50
CA GLN A 79 -12.54 -1.63 -3.88
C GLN A 79 -11.86 -2.71 -4.71
N SER A 80 -12.04 -4.00 -4.37
CA SER A 80 -11.53 -5.10 -5.17
C SER A 80 -12.15 -5.10 -6.57
N ALA A 81 -13.46 -4.87 -6.68
CA ALA A 81 -14.14 -4.78 -7.97
C ALA A 81 -13.67 -3.57 -8.80
N GLU A 82 -13.35 -2.43 -8.17
CA GLU A 82 -12.89 -1.22 -8.87
C GLU A 82 -11.41 -1.30 -9.28
N LEU A 83 -10.54 -1.72 -8.36
CA LEU A 83 -9.08 -1.68 -8.53
C LEU A 83 -8.50 -2.96 -9.13
N LEU A 84 -9.14 -4.10 -8.93
CA LEU A 84 -8.63 -5.42 -9.32
C LEU A 84 -9.46 -6.10 -10.41
N TRP A 85 -10.31 -5.36 -11.13
CA TRP A 85 -11.23 -5.92 -12.14
C TRP A 85 -10.52 -6.72 -13.25
N ASP A 86 -9.25 -6.44 -13.50
CA ASP A 86 -8.42 -7.12 -14.50
C ASP A 86 -7.54 -8.25 -13.93
N GLY A 87 -7.61 -8.50 -12.62
CA GLY A 87 -6.87 -9.55 -11.95
C GLY A 87 -5.35 -9.37 -11.97
N LEU A 88 -4.84 -8.15 -12.18
CA LEU A 88 -3.39 -7.89 -12.19
C LEU A 88 -2.70 -8.19 -10.87
N TYR A 89 -3.42 -8.07 -9.75
CA TYR A 89 -2.92 -8.34 -8.40
C TYR A 89 -3.88 -9.32 -7.70
N PRO A 90 -3.36 -10.20 -6.83
CA PRO A 90 -4.17 -11.23 -6.18
C PRO A 90 -5.20 -10.65 -5.19
N ASP A 91 -4.87 -9.52 -4.55
CA ASP A 91 -5.72 -8.84 -3.56
C ASP A 91 -5.34 -7.35 -3.44
N LEU A 92 -6.06 -6.63 -2.59
CA LEU A 92 -5.87 -5.19 -2.36
C LEU A 92 -4.54 -4.87 -1.68
N VAL A 93 -4.00 -5.79 -0.88
CA VAL A 93 -2.74 -5.58 -0.15
C VAL A 93 -1.57 -5.68 -1.12
N ALA A 94 -1.56 -6.70 -1.98
CA ALA A 94 -0.60 -6.83 -3.06
C ALA A 94 -0.65 -5.64 -4.04
N PHE A 95 -1.85 -5.14 -4.36
CA PHE A 95 -2.01 -3.91 -5.15
C PHE A 95 -1.41 -2.69 -4.45
N ALA A 96 -1.73 -2.47 -3.17
CA ALA A 96 -1.19 -1.36 -2.40
C ALA A 96 0.34 -1.43 -2.29
N ALA A 97 0.88 -2.63 -2.08
CA ALA A 97 2.32 -2.87 -2.08
C ALA A 97 2.99 -2.51 -3.41
N ALA A 98 2.36 -2.84 -4.54
CA ALA A 98 2.85 -2.48 -5.87
C ALA A 98 2.79 -0.96 -6.10
N VAL A 99 1.77 -0.26 -5.58
CA VAL A 99 1.70 1.20 -5.57
C VAL A 99 2.86 1.80 -4.76
N CYS A 100 3.12 1.29 -3.54
CA CYS A 100 4.24 1.75 -2.72
C CYS A 100 5.61 1.53 -3.38
N ARG A 101 5.76 0.46 -4.16
CA ARG A 101 6.95 0.16 -4.96
C ARG A 101 7.05 0.94 -6.27
N TRP A 102 6.08 1.81 -6.54
CA TRP A 102 5.99 2.61 -7.74
C TRP A 102 5.90 1.82 -9.05
N GLU A 103 5.24 0.66 -9.01
CA GLU A 103 4.99 -0.11 -10.21
C GLU A 103 4.01 0.66 -11.11
N LEU A 104 4.43 0.99 -12.34
CA LEU A 104 3.69 1.90 -13.21
C LEU A 104 2.25 1.45 -13.49
N ARG A 105 2.01 0.13 -13.59
CA ARG A 105 0.66 -0.42 -13.77
C ARG A 105 -0.22 -0.23 -12.54
N ALA A 106 0.33 -0.38 -11.33
CA ALA A 106 -0.40 -0.19 -10.08
C ALA A 106 -0.81 1.29 -9.93
N VAL A 107 0.15 2.20 -10.13
CA VAL A 107 -0.09 3.65 -10.06
C VAL A 107 -1.10 4.08 -11.14
N ALA A 108 -0.98 3.56 -12.36
CA ALA A 108 -1.95 3.82 -13.42
C ALA A 108 -3.36 3.36 -13.06
N ARG A 109 -3.53 2.17 -12.48
CA ARG A 109 -4.83 1.64 -12.04
C ARG A 109 -5.43 2.49 -10.91
N LEU A 110 -4.64 2.86 -9.91
CA LEU A 110 -5.05 3.76 -8.83
C LEU A 110 -5.61 5.08 -9.40
N VAL A 111 -4.88 5.66 -10.35
CA VAL A 111 -5.23 6.94 -10.97
C VAL A 111 -6.40 6.81 -11.96
N GLU A 112 -6.53 5.69 -12.65
CA GLU A 112 -7.67 5.41 -13.53
C GLU A 112 -8.97 5.44 -12.74
N VAL A 113 -9.00 4.79 -11.57
CA VAL A 113 -10.17 4.70 -10.68
C VAL A 113 -10.40 6.01 -9.95
N HIS A 114 -9.44 6.49 -9.17
CA HIS A 114 -9.65 7.61 -8.24
C HIS A 114 -9.28 8.99 -8.81
N GLY A 115 -8.64 9.04 -9.97
CA GLY A 115 -8.15 10.28 -10.58
C GLY A 115 -6.81 10.75 -10.02
N LEU A 116 -6.25 11.80 -10.65
CA LEU A 116 -4.92 12.33 -10.35
C LEU A 116 -4.80 12.91 -8.93
N TYR A 117 -5.79 13.67 -8.48
CA TYR A 117 -5.73 14.35 -7.18
C TYR A 117 -5.78 13.36 -6.02
N SER A 118 -6.79 12.49 -6.00
CA SER A 118 -6.92 11.44 -4.99
C SER A 118 -5.77 10.46 -5.05
N GLY A 119 -5.32 10.07 -6.25
CA GLY A 119 -4.14 9.24 -6.43
C GLY A 119 -2.89 9.85 -5.81
N ALA A 120 -2.65 11.16 -6.03
CA ALA A 120 -1.51 11.86 -5.42
C ALA A 120 -1.61 11.97 -3.89
N ARG A 121 -2.83 12.07 -3.33
CA ARG A 121 -3.01 12.01 -1.88
C ARG A 121 -2.71 10.63 -1.29
N MET A 122 -2.95 9.57 -2.05
CA MET A 122 -2.78 8.18 -1.59
C MET A 122 -1.35 7.66 -1.79
N ALA A 123 -0.75 7.93 -2.95
CA ALA A 123 0.57 7.40 -3.35
C ALA A 123 1.69 8.46 -3.32
N GLY A 124 1.36 9.73 -3.06
CA GLY A 124 2.32 10.82 -2.95
C GLY A 124 2.45 11.69 -4.22
N PRO A 125 3.25 12.77 -4.14
CA PRO A 125 3.36 13.78 -5.20
C PRO A 125 3.90 13.24 -6.53
N GLY A 126 4.66 12.13 -6.49
CA GLY A 126 5.18 11.45 -7.67
C GLY A 126 4.11 11.07 -8.69
N VAL A 127 2.85 10.88 -8.27
CA VAL A 127 1.72 10.57 -9.18
C VAL A 127 1.60 11.68 -10.23
N ARG A 128 1.67 12.93 -9.79
CA ARG A 128 1.59 14.08 -10.69
C ARG A 128 2.83 14.22 -11.55
N GLU A 129 4.00 14.15 -10.93
CA GLU A 129 5.30 14.41 -11.57
C GLU A 129 5.60 13.39 -12.68
N ARG A 130 5.22 12.13 -12.45
CA ARG A 130 5.55 11.00 -13.30
C ARG A 130 4.39 10.53 -14.18
N PHE A 131 3.32 11.32 -14.28
CA PHE A 131 2.15 10.97 -15.11
C PHE A 131 2.51 10.57 -16.55
N PRO A 132 3.46 11.25 -17.26
CA PRO A 132 3.88 10.82 -18.59
C PRO A 132 4.42 9.38 -18.66
N GLU A 133 5.01 8.87 -17.59
CA GLU A 133 5.63 7.54 -17.54
C GLU A 133 4.59 6.41 -17.46
N TYR A 134 3.48 6.62 -16.74
CA TYR A 134 2.49 5.57 -16.51
C TYR A 134 1.16 5.75 -17.24
N LYS A 135 0.87 6.93 -17.82
CA LYS A 135 -0.40 7.19 -18.54
C LYS A 135 -0.67 6.18 -19.66
N GLY A 136 0.39 5.58 -20.22
CA GLY A 136 0.34 4.53 -21.23
C GLY A 136 -0.44 3.27 -20.81
N PHE A 137 -0.58 3.02 -19.51
CA PHE A 137 -1.34 1.89 -18.97
C PHE A 137 -2.83 2.21 -18.69
N ILE A 138 -3.23 3.49 -18.76
CA ILE A 138 -4.61 3.92 -18.51
C ILE A 138 -5.44 3.80 -19.79
N LYS A 139 -6.69 3.31 -19.70
CA LYS A 139 -7.61 3.21 -20.85
C LYS A 139 -7.73 4.55 -21.63
N PRO A 140 -7.78 4.54 -22.97
CA PRO A 140 -7.71 5.76 -23.79
C PRO A 140 -8.71 6.86 -23.42
N GLY A 141 -9.98 6.51 -23.17
CA GLY A 141 -11.00 7.50 -22.79
C GLY A 141 -10.64 8.24 -21.51
N ARG A 142 -10.36 7.48 -20.44
CA ARG A 142 -9.97 8.03 -19.13
C ARG A 142 -8.63 8.77 -19.18
N ARG A 143 -7.68 8.28 -19.98
CA ARG A 143 -6.37 8.92 -20.19
C ARG A 143 -6.50 10.33 -20.75
N ASN A 144 -7.36 10.55 -21.74
CA ASN A 144 -7.54 11.86 -22.36
C ASN A 144 -8.08 12.90 -21.36
N ASP A 145 -9.02 12.50 -20.50
CA ASP A 145 -9.54 13.37 -19.44
C ASP A 145 -8.47 13.71 -18.41
N LEU A 146 -7.70 12.70 -17.97
CA LEU A 146 -6.62 12.90 -17.01
C LEU A 146 -5.47 13.73 -17.60
N GLU A 147 -5.18 13.61 -18.89
CA GLU A 147 -4.20 14.47 -19.57
C GLU A 147 -4.60 15.95 -19.53
N ARG A 148 -5.88 16.27 -19.71
CA ARG A 148 -6.38 17.65 -19.59
C ARG A 148 -6.19 18.18 -18.17
N VAL A 149 -6.56 17.38 -17.17
CA VAL A 149 -6.39 17.71 -15.75
C VAL A 149 -4.92 17.91 -15.41
N TRP A 150 -4.04 17.01 -15.86
CA TRP A 150 -2.61 17.09 -15.62
C TRP A 150 -1.98 18.35 -16.21
N ARG A 151 -2.34 18.72 -17.44
CA ARG A 151 -1.87 19.97 -18.08
C ARG A 151 -2.32 21.20 -17.28
N TYR A 152 -3.61 21.29 -16.98
CA TYR A 152 -4.15 22.39 -16.17
C TYR A 152 -3.44 22.51 -14.82
N TRP A 153 -3.18 21.37 -14.15
CA TRP A 153 -2.50 21.35 -12.87
C TRP A 153 -1.05 21.87 -12.96
N ASN A 154 -0.35 21.59 -14.06
CA ASN A 154 1.01 22.08 -14.30
C ASN A 154 1.06 23.55 -14.71
N ASP A 155 0.09 24.02 -15.49
CA ASP A 155 0.01 25.43 -15.89
C ASP A 155 -0.27 26.34 -14.68
N GLN A 156 -1.03 25.87 -13.69
CA GLN A 156 -1.24 26.60 -12.42
C GLN A 156 -0.03 26.62 -11.48
N ALA A 157 0.96 25.73 -11.65
CA ALA A 157 2.18 25.76 -10.84
C ALA A 157 3.27 26.69 -11.40
N LEU A 158 3.03 27.26 -12.58
CA LEU A 158 3.92 28.22 -13.25
C LEU A 158 3.46 29.68 -13.08
N ASN A 159 2.35 29.92 -12.39
CA ASN A 159 1.82 31.23 -12.00
C ASN A 159 1.86 31.40 -10.48
#